data_AF-A0A969T064-F1
#
_entry.id   AF-A0A969T064-F1
#
_cell.length_a   1.000
_cell.length_b   1.000
_cell.length_c   1.000
_cell.angle_alpha   90.00
_cell.angle_beta   90.00
_cell.angle_gamma   90.00
#
_symmetry.space_group_name_H-M   'P 1'
#
loop_
_entity.id
_entity.type
_entity.pdbx_description
1 polymer ?
#
loop_
_entity_poly.entity_id
_entity_poly.type
_entity_poly.pdbx_seq_one_letter_code
_entity_poly.pdbx_strand_id
1 'polypeptide(L)' 'MQCAVVSRAGQVLAKGRLLLQKTEDGELRLDLETDGGRLIQGGLVDVDGDLAAASQGLFRQFFEVWGMSDLTLTVTIR' A
#
# COMPACT_ATOMS: atom_id res chain seq x y z
N MET A 1 -5.93 7.45 5.90
CA MET A 1 -5.97 7.96 4.51
C MET A 1 -6.71 6.95 3.65
N GLN A 2 -7.74 7.35 2.92
CA GLN A 2 -8.45 6.44 2.01
C GLN A 2 -7.66 6.27 0.72
N CYS A 3 -7.74 5.10 0.09
CA CYS A 3 -7.08 4.87 -1.19
C CYS A 3 -7.82 3.89 -2.09
N ALA A 4 -7.49 3.95 -3.37
CA ALA A 4 -7.95 3.01 -4.39
C ALA A 4 -6.75 2.48 -5.19
N VAL A 5 -6.73 1.18 -5.42
CA VAL A 5 -5.79 0.52 -6.33
C VAL A 5 -6.44 0.48 -7.71
N VAL A 6 -5.79 1.11 -8.69
CA VAL A 6 -6.35 1.33 -10.03
C VAL A 6 -5.41 0.74 -11.06
N SER A 7 -5.95 -0.07 -11.97
CA SER A 7 -5.20 -0.62 -13.09
C SER A 7 -4.84 0.47 -14.10
N ARG A 8 -3.86 0.18 -14.97
CA ARG A 8 -3.52 1.04 -16.10
C ARG A 8 -4.72 1.39 -17.00
N ALA A 9 -5.71 0.51 -17.09
CA ALA A 9 -6.93 0.73 -17.87
C ALA A 9 -7.97 1.61 -17.14
N GLY A 10 -7.67 2.09 -15.92
CA GLY A 10 -8.59 2.90 -15.11
C GLY A 10 -9.58 2.09 -14.29
N GLN A 11 -9.46 0.75 -14.27
CA GLN A 11 -10.34 -0.10 -13.46
C GLN A 11 -9.92 -0.05 -12.00
N VAL A 12 -10.86 0.21 -11.10
CA VAL A 12 -10.63 0.08 -9.65
C VAL A 12 -10.63 -1.40 -9.28
N LEU A 13 -9.50 -1.90 -8.79
CA LEU A 13 -9.33 -3.29 -8.36
C LEU A 13 -9.68 -3.48 -6.89
N ALA A 14 -9.34 -2.50 -6.07
CA ALA A 14 -9.62 -2.51 -4.63
C ALA A 14 -9.72 -1.08 -4.10
N LYS A 15 -10.47 -0.93 -3.01
CA LYS A 15 -10.51 0.26 -2.17
C LYS A 15 -10.07 -0.13 -0.76
N GLY A 16 -9.62 0.85 0.01
CA GLY A 16 -9.13 0.60 1.35
C GLY A 16 -8.54 1.83 2.01
N ARG A 17 -7.66 1.59 2.97
CA ARG A 17 -6.91 2.62 3.70
C ARG A 17 -5.44 2.24 3.82
N LEU A 18 -4.60 3.26 3.71
CA LEU A 18 -3.18 3.16 4.09
C LEU A 18 -3.04 3.28 5.60
N LEU A 19 -2.18 2.44 6.16
CA LEU A 19 -1.88 2.33 7.58
C LEU A 19 -0.36 2.40 7.77
N LEU A 20 0.07 3.11 8.81
CA LEU A 20 1.43 3.00 9.32
C LEU A 20 1.37 2.13 10.57
N GLN A 21 1.97 0.95 10.51
CA GLN A 21 1.99 0.01 11.62
C GLN A 21 3.40 -0.10 12.19
N LYS A 22 3.49 -0.17 13.52
CA LYS A 22 4.76 -0.45 14.19
C LYS A 22 5.01 -1.95 14.18
N THR A 23 6.18 -2.37 13.72
CA THR A 23 6.61 -3.78 13.74
C THR A 23 7.04 -4.18 15.14
N GLU A 24 7.27 -5.49 15.35
CA GLU A 24 7.78 -6.02 16.62
C GLU A 24 9.18 -5.48 16.95
N ASP A 25 9.99 -5.24 15.92
CA ASP A 25 11.33 -4.64 16.03
C ASP A 25 11.28 -3.11 16.28
N GLY A 26 10.09 -2.53 16.28
CA GLY A 26 9.84 -1.12 16.57
C GLY A 26 9.93 -0.18 15.38
N GLU A 27 10.12 -0.70 14.18
CA GLU A 27 10.15 0.05 12.92
C GLU A 27 8.73 0.39 12.46
N LEU A 28 8.58 1.39 11.58
CA LEU A 28 7.30 1.69 10.94
C LEU A 28 7.22 0.97 9.60
N ARG A 29 6.07 0.39 9.28
CA ARG A 29 5.76 -0.23 7.98
C ARG A 29 4.52 0.40 7.37
N LEU A 30 4.57 0.64 6.06
CA LEU A 30 3.43 1.12 5.30
C LEU A 30 2.60 -0.06 4.78
N ASP A 31 1.37 -0.20 5.27
CA ASP A 31 0.48 -1.29 4.91
C ASP A 31 -0.80 -0.77 4.22
N LEU A 32 -1.42 -1.62 3.42
CA LEU A 32 -2.75 -1.40 2.84
C LEU A 32 -3.74 -2.37 3.46
N GLU A 33 -4.82 -1.85 4.04
CA GLU A 33 -5.98 -2.66 4.40
C GLU A 33 -7.09 -2.39 3.39
N THR A 34 -7.49 -3.42 2.66
CA THR A 34 -8.60 -3.33 1.71
C THR A 34 -9.95 -3.37 2.44
N ASP A 35 -10.99 -2.79 1.84
CA ASP A 35 -12.35 -2.80 2.39
C ASP A 35 -12.91 -4.23 2.57
N GLY A 36 -12.34 -5.21 1.85
CA GLY A 36 -12.63 -6.64 2.01
C GLY A 36 -11.92 -7.31 3.20
N GLY A 37 -11.19 -6.56 4.03
CA GLY A 37 -10.49 -7.06 5.23
C GLY A 37 -9.14 -7.70 4.95
N ARG A 38 -8.63 -7.67 3.71
CA ARG A 38 -7.28 -8.16 3.39
C ARG A 38 -6.24 -7.10 3.74
N LEU A 39 -5.30 -7.47 4.62
CA LEU A 39 -4.10 -6.69 4.91
C LEU A 39 -2.97 -7.07 3.93
N ILE A 40 -2.37 -6.06 3.30
CA ILE A 40 -1.22 -6.20 2.41
C ILE A 40 -0.06 -5.45 3.06
N GLN A 41 0.97 -6.20 3.45
CA GLN A 41 2.11 -5.67 4.17
C GLN A 41 3.12 -5.06 3.21
N GLY A 42 3.41 -3.77 3.34
CA GLY A 42 4.36 -3.09 2.44
C GLY A 42 5.77 -3.08 2.98
N GLY A 43 6.54 -2.07 2.56
CA GLY A 43 7.92 -1.88 3.01
C GLY A 43 8.02 -1.07 4.30
N LEU A 44 9.21 -1.12 4.89
CA LEU A 44 9.58 -0.31 6.05
C LEU A 44 9.76 1.16 5.64
N VAL A 45 9.37 2.05 6.55
CA VAL A 45 9.60 3.49 6.48
C VAL A 45 11.01 3.78 6.96
N ASP A 46 11.72 4.63 6.24
CA ASP A 46 13.08 5.01 6.59
C ASP A 46 13.10 5.85 7.88
N VAL A 47 14.26 5.94 8.53
CA VAL A 47 14.49 6.63 9.81
C VAL A 47 14.18 8.13 9.74
N ASP A 48 14.34 8.73 8.56
CA ASP A 48 14.00 10.13 8.31
C ASP A 48 12.50 10.35 7.97
N GLY A 49 11.73 9.25 7.93
CA GLY A 49 10.32 9.26 7.58
C GLY A 49 10.04 9.14 6.08
N ASP A 50 11.05 8.89 5.23
CA ASP A 50 10.85 8.66 3.80
C ASP A 50 10.04 7.38 3.56
N LEU A 51 9.00 7.52 2.73
CA LEU A 51 8.07 6.47 2.34
C LEU A 51 8.42 5.86 0.98
N ALA A 52 9.46 6.32 0.28
CA ALA A 52 9.81 5.85 -1.05
C ALA A 52 10.06 4.33 -1.07
N ALA A 53 10.93 3.84 -0.19
CA ALA A 53 11.21 2.40 -0.05
C ALA A 53 9.97 1.62 0.44
N ALA A 54 9.24 2.20 1.41
CA ALA A 54 8.01 1.62 1.95
C ALA A 54 6.95 1.39 0.86
N SER A 55 6.76 2.40 0.02
CA SER A 55 5.82 2.40 -1.09
C SER A 55 6.24 1.38 -2.16
N GLN A 56 7.52 1.32 -2.52
CA GLN A 56 8.01 0.30 -3.46
C GLN A 56 7.77 -1.13 -2.95
N GLY A 57 8.00 -1.36 -1.65
CA GLY A 57 7.69 -2.63 -1.00
C GLY A 57 6.21 -2.98 -1.11
N LEU A 58 5.33 -2.00 -0.86
CA LEU A 58 3.88 -2.17 -1.01
C LEU A 58 3.46 -2.46 -2.46
N PHE A 59 4.00 -1.72 -3.44
CA PHE A 59 3.70 -1.94 -4.85
C PHE A 59 4.15 -3.30 -5.35
N ARG A 60 5.25 -3.86 -4.82
CA ARG A 60 5.68 -5.22 -5.16
C ARG A 60 4.62 -6.25 -4.75
N GLN A 61 3.97 -6.07 -3.60
CA GLN A 61 2.89 -6.96 -3.17
C GLN A 61 1.65 -6.90 -4.06
N PHE A 62 1.42 -5.77 -4.76
CA PHE A 62 0.26 -5.66 -5.63
C PHE A 62 0.33 -6.66 -6.80
N PHE A 63 1.54 -6.92 -7.30
CA PHE A 63 1.75 -7.97 -8.30
C PHE A 63 1.43 -9.36 -7.71
N GLU A 64 1.90 -9.67 -6.50
CA GLU A 64 1.59 -10.94 -5.82
C GLU A 64 0.08 -11.13 -5.58
N VAL A 65 -0.64 -10.03 -5.31
CA VAL A 65 -2.06 -10.04 -4.96
C VAL A 65 -2.96 -10.14 -6.19
N TRP A 66 -2.65 -9.42 -7.27
CA TRP A 66 -3.53 -9.28 -8.44
C TRP A 66 -2.92 -9.78 -9.76
N GLY A 67 -1.65 -10.15 -9.80
CA GLY A 67 -0.96 -10.61 -11.01
C GLY A 67 -0.80 -9.52 -12.09
N MET A 68 -0.92 -8.24 -11.72
CA MET A 68 -0.89 -7.12 -12.65
C MET A 68 0.26 -6.16 -12.35
N SER A 69 0.90 -5.67 -13.40
CA SER A 69 1.86 -4.57 -13.35
C SER A 69 1.18 -3.22 -13.60
N ASP A 70 1.93 -2.12 -13.46
CA ASP A 70 1.46 -0.75 -13.70
C ASP A 70 0.20 -0.37 -12.89
N LEU A 71 0.07 -0.92 -11.69
CA LEU A 71 -0.98 -0.55 -10.75
C LEU A 71 -0.64 0.78 -10.09
N THR A 72 -1.63 1.66 -10.00
CA THR A 72 -1.49 2.96 -9.36
C THR A 72 -2.28 2.97 -8.06
N LEU A 73 -1.76 3.69 -7.07
CA LEU A 73 -2.45 3.94 -5.81
C LEU A 73 -2.89 5.39 -5.76
N THR A 74 -4.19 5.64 -5.77
CA THR A 74 -4.74 6.99 -5.57
C THR A 74 -5.10 7.16 -4.11
N VAL A 75 -4.51 8.16 -3.45
CA VAL A 75 -4.76 8.46 -2.03
C VAL A 75 -5.64 9.71 -1.93
N THR A 76 -6.67 9.64 -1.11
CA THR A 76 -7.52 10.79 -0.76
C THR A 76 -7.33 11.12 0.72
N ILE A 77 -6.85 12.34 0.96
CA ILE A 77 -6.75 12.93 2.30
C ILE A 77 -8.00 13.80 2.46
N ARG A 78 -8.79 13.52 3.50
CA ARG A 78 -9.95 14.32 3.91
C ARG A 78 -9.70 14.84 5.31
#